data_AF-A0A9W8AZQ1-F1
#
_entry.id   AF-A0A9W8AZQ1-F1
#
_cell.length_a   1.000
_cell.length_b   1.000
_cell.length_c   1.000
_cell.angle_alpha   90.00
_cell.angle_beta   90.00
_cell.angle_gamma   90.00
#
_symmetry.space_group_name_H-M   'P 1'
#
loop_
_entity.id
_entity.type
_entity.pdbx_description
1 polymer ?
#
loop_
_entity_poly.entity_id
_entity_poly.type
_entity_poly.pdbx_seq_one_letter_code
_entity_poly.pdbx_strand_id
1 'polypeptide(L)'
;MLPRWFLKPSSARPLSPKEQYMHKIESLDRNMALFTPSSDTQLVIERIRQLSEVLIYCDRHYPELLGYFLEKQMHHRFFGLLNKQMPIEVLLQFLQTLSIIVDSIKTENFMYYLLSNNYINKIIAFPFDVSNDEVLAYYVSFLKTLSLRLNPDTIHFFFNSKSYNFPLYTSAIRFIDHEDTMVRIAVKSITLNVYK
;
A
#
# COMPACT_ATOMS: atom_id res chain seq x y z
N MET A 1 26.97 34.23 42.15
CA MET A 1 26.52 32.82 42.13
C MET A 1 25.04 32.82 41.73
N LEU A 2 24.70 32.29 40.55
CA LEU A 2 23.30 32.18 40.12
C LEU A 2 22.59 31.03 40.87
N PRO A 3 21.28 31.13 41.14
CA PRO A 3 20.52 30.13 41.90
C PRO A 3 20.44 28.76 41.20
N ARG A 4 20.35 27.66 41.97
CA ARG A 4 20.31 26.27 41.45
C ARG A 4 19.13 25.93 40.52
N TRP A 5 18.11 26.77 40.43
CA TRP A 5 16.99 26.63 39.48
C TRP A 5 17.27 27.23 38.09
N PHE A 6 18.46 27.82 37.87
CA PHE A 6 18.96 28.27 36.56
C PHE A 6 19.58 27.13 35.72
N LEU A 7 19.62 25.90 36.26
CA LEU A 7 20.03 24.71 35.52
C LEU A 7 18.86 24.26 34.63
N LYS A 8 19.03 24.42 33.30
CA LYS A 8 18.17 23.82 32.26
C LYS A 8 17.68 22.42 32.66
N PRO A 9 16.39 22.09 32.52
CA PRO A 9 16.02 20.70 32.31
C PRO A 9 16.35 20.37 30.85
N SER A 10 17.61 20.05 30.55
CA SER A 10 17.96 19.38 29.29
C SER A 10 18.03 17.88 29.56
N SER A 11 16.88 17.24 29.72
CA SER A 11 16.75 15.81 29.50
C SER A 11 15.30 15.52 29.10
N ALA A 12 15.01 15.61 27.79
CA ALA A 12 13.78 15.01 27.28
C ALA A 12 13.82 13.53 27.67
N ARG A 13 12.79 13.05 28.38
CA ARG A 13 12.64 11.62 28.69
C ARG A 13 12.81 10.83 27.37
N PRO A 14 13.54 9.70 27.36
CA PRO A 14 13.60 8.89 26.16
C PRO A 14 12.18 8.54 25.71
N LEU A 15 11.89 8.80 24.44
CA LEU A 15 10.58 8.52 23.84
C LEU A 15 10.23 7.04 24.05
N SER A 16 9.00 6.77 24.44
CA SER A 16 8.46 5.41 24.46
C SER A 16 8.51 4.80 23.05
N PRO A 17 8.56 3.46 22.91
CA PRO A 17 8.58 2.84 21.59
C PRO A 17 7.39 3.27 20.71
N LYS A 18 6.21 3.49 21.29
CA LYS A 18 5.03 4.02 20.59
C LYS A 18 5.27 5.43 20.04
N GLU A 19 5.79 6.35 20.87
CA GLU A 19 6.11 7.72 20.43
C GLU A 19 7.18 7.73 19.34
N GLN A 20 8.17 6.82 19.41
CA GLN A 20 9.17 6.67 18.35
C GLN A 20 8.53 6.28 17.01
N TYR A 21 7.58 5.33 17.01
CA TYR A 21 6.87 4.94 15.79
C TYR A 21 5.92 6.04 15.28
N MET A 22 5.27 6.79 16.17
CA MET A 22 4.50 7.97 15.79
C MET A 22 5.39 8.99 15.07
N HIS A 23 6.57 9.30 15.60
CA HIS A 23 7.52 10.19 14.92
C HIS A 23 8.06 9.61 13.60
N LYS A 24 8.21 8.28 13.48
CA LYS A 24 8.55 7.64 12.20
C LYS A 24 7.45 7.87 11.16
N ILE A 25 6.18 7.71 11.54
CA ILE A 25 5.03 7.99 10.66
C ILE A 25 5.06 9.45 10.21
N GLU A 26 5.23 10.40 11.13
CA GLU A 26 5.28 11.83 10.81
C GLU A 26 6.48 12.20 9.93
N SER A 27 7.64 11.57 10.16
CA SER A 27 8.81 11.76 9.33
C SER A 27 8.56 11.23 7.93
N LEU A 28 8.02 10.02 7.79
CA LEU A 28 7.64 9.46 6.49
C LEU A 28 6.63 10.35 5.78
N ASP A 29 5.64 10.87 6.50
CA ASP A 29 4.64 11.76 5.95
C ASP A 29 5.25 13.00 5.29
N ARG A 30 6.09 13.71 6.04
CA ARG A 30 6.79 14.90 5.53
C ARG A 30 7.67 14.56 4.34
N ASN A 31 8.40 13.45 4.37
CA ASN A 31 9.26 13.05 3.26
C ASN A 31 8.45 12.72 2.00
N MET A 32 7.37 11.95 2.13
CA MET A 32 6.51 11.59 0.99
C MET A 32 5.78 12.79 0.39
N ALA A 33 5.45 13.80 1.20
CA ALA A 33 4.83 15.04 0.72
C ALA A 33 5.77 15.88 -0.16
N LEU A 34 7.08 15.65 -0.10
CA LEU A 34 8.10 16.37 -0.88
C LEU A 34 8.43 15.69 -2.21
N PHE A 35 7.84 14.53 -2.50
CA PHE A 35 8.14 13.81 -3.74
C PHE A 35 7.65 14.59 -4.96
N THR A 36 8.57 14.73 -5.91
CA THR A 36 8.38 15.36 -7.21
C THR A 36 8.79 14.36 -8.31
N PRO A 37 8.38 14.58 -9.58
CA PRO A 37 8.87 13.78 -10.70
C PRO A 37 10.40 13.76 -10.86
N SER A 38 11.10 14.74 -10.28
CA SER A 38 12.56 14.86 -10.28
C SER A 38 13.24 14.32 -9.02
N SER A 39 12.49 13.70 -8.11
CA SER A 39 13.05 13.13 -6.89
C SER A 39 13.96 11.94 -7.19
N ASP A 40 14.98 11.75 -6.35
CA ASP A 40 15.89 10.62 -6.46
C ASP A 40 15.13 9.29 -6.35
N THR A 41 15.32 8.42 -7.34
CA THR A 41 14.57 7.16 -7.45
C THR A 41 14.86 6.22 -6.27
N GLN A 42 16.11 6.12 -5.84
CA GLN A 42 16.51 5.26 -4.72
C GLN A 42 15.90 5.74 -3.41
N LEU A 43 15.89 7.05 -3.19
CA LEU A 43 15.22 7.65 -2.04
C LEU A 43 13.72 7.33 -2.03
N VAL A 44 13.01 7.48 -3.15
CA VAL A 44 11.57 7.18 -3.23
C VAL A 44 11.30 5.71 -2.93
N ILE A 45 12.06 4.79 -3.53
CA ILE A 45 11.97 3.34 -3.29
C ILE A 45 12.16 3.03 -1.79
N GLU A 46 13.19 3.58 -1.17
CA GLU A 46 13.48 3.33 0.24
C GLU A 46 12.36 3.83 1.16
N ARG A 47 11.77 4.98 0.86
CA ARG A 47 10.64 5.50 1.65
C ARG A 47 9.37 4.68 1.46
N ILE A 48 9.11 4.19 0.26
CA ILE A 48 7.98 3.27 -0.01
C ILE A 48 8.18 1.94 0.73
N ARG A 49 9.42 1.43 0.83
CA ARG A 49 9.72 0.23 1.62
C ARG A 49 9.49 0.45 3.11
N GLN A 50 10.06 1.53 3.65
CA GLN A 50 9.88 1.93 5.05
C GLN A 50 8.41 2.13 5.43
N LEU A 51 7.57 2.59 4.49
CA LEU A 51 6.13 2.70 4.72
C LEU A 51 5.50 1.35 5.10
N SER A 52 5.76 0.29 4.33
CA SER A 52 5.22 -1.04 4.68
C SER A 52 5.76 -1.57 6.00
N GLU A 53 7.06 -1.38 6.26
CA GLU A 53 7.68 -1.82 7.51
C GLU A 53 7.04 -1.15 8.74
N VAL A 54 6.84 0.18 8.67
CA VAL A 54 6.20 0.94 9.74
C VAL A 54 4.74 0.52 9.91
N LEU A 55 3.97 0.40 8.82
CA LEU A 55 2.57 -0.01 8.89
C LEU A 55 2.40 -1.41 9.48
N ILE A 56 3.22 -2.39 9.05
CA ILE A 56 3.14 -3.76 9.56
C ILE A 56 3.55 -3.82 11.03
N TYR A 57 4.57 -3.07 11.43
CA TYR A 57 4.96 -3.01 12.83
C TYR A 57 3.85 -2.37 13.68
N CYS A 58 3.24 -1.28 13.22
CA CYS A 58 2.11 -0.65 13.88
C CYS A 58 0.92 -1.59 13.99
N ASP A 59 0.57 -2.32 12.93
CA ASP A 59 -0.52 -3.32 12.95
C ASP A 59 -0.30 -4.38 14.05
N ARG A 60 0.94 -4.79 14.29
CA ARG A 60 1.26 -5.82 15.29
C ARG A 60 1.35 -5.30 16.72
N HIS A 61 1.81 -4.06 16.91
CA HIS A 61 2.18 -3.56 18.24
C HIS A 61 1.34 -2.37 18.72
N TYR A 62 0.92 -1.50 17.80
CA TYR A 62 0.18 -0.26 18.09
C TYR A 62 -0.90 0.01 17.02
N PRO A 63 -1.94 -0.84 16.88
CA PRO A 63 -2.94 -0.73 15.83
C PRO A 63 -3.63 0.65 15.79
N GLU A 64 -3.75 1.32 16.93
CA GLU A 64 -4.30 2.67 17.04
C GLU A 64 -3.52 3.71 16.22
N LEU A 65 -2.23 3.48 15.95
CA LEU A 65 -1.42 4.37 15.10
C LEU A 65 -1.77 4.22 13.60
N LEU A 66 -2.43 3.14 13.20
CA LEU A 66 -2.95 3.03 11.83
C LEU A 66 -4.05 4.07 11.57
N GLY A 67 -4.85 4.40 12.58
CA GLY A 67 -5.82 5.49 12.50
C GLY A 67 -5.15 6.84 12.21
N TYR A 68 -4.04 7.12 12.88
CA TYR A 68 -3.24 8.34 12.64
C TYR A 68 -2.72 8.43 11.20
N PHE A 69 -2.27 7.32 10.61
CA PHE A 69 -1.86 7.27 9.21
C PHE A 69 -3.01 7.62 8.25
N LEU A 70 -4.23 7.16 8.56
CA LEU A 70 -5.43 7.49 7.78
C LEU A 70 -5.84 8.95 7.94
N GLU A 71 -5.84 9.47 9.16
CA GLU A 71 -6.16 10.88 9.48
C GLU A 71 -5.25 11.86 8.75
N LYS A 72 -3.96 11.54 8.64
CA LYS A 72 -3.01 12.34 7.88
C LYS A 72 -3.19 12.26 6.37
N GLN A 73 -4.02 11.35 5.86
CA GLN A 73 -4.19 11.06 4.42
C GLN A 73 -2.90 10.55 3.74
N MET A 74 -2.06 9.83 4.47
CA MET A 74 -0.81 9.30 3.90
C MET A 74 -1.07 8.23 2.81
N HIS A 75 -2.16 7.47 2.91
CA HIS A 75 -2.60 6.56 1.86
C HIS A 75 -2.88 7.29 0.55
N HIS A 76 -3.50 8.48 0.60
CA HIS A 76 -3.77 9.29 -0.59
C HIS A 76 -2.47 9.72 -1.27
N ARG A 77 -1.48 10.18 -0.50
CA ARG A 77 -0.15 10.52 -1.02
C ARG A 77 0.54 9.30 -1.63
N PHE A 78 0.52 8.17 -0.94
CA PHE A 78 1.09 6.92 -1.45
C PHE A 78 0.47 6.55 -2.80
N PHE A 79 -0.86 6.47 -2.87
CA PHE A 79 -1.56 6.15 -4.12
C PHE A 79 -1.38 7.21 -5.21
N GLY A 80 -1.23 8.48 -4.82
CA GLY A 80 -0.93 9.58 -5.73
C GLY A 80 0.45 9.51 -6.37
N LEU A 81 1.36 8.66 -5.85
CA LEU A 81 2.62 8.39 -6.53
C LEU A 81 2.37 7.73 -7.88
N LEU A 82 1.43 6.79 -7.97
CA LEU A 82 1.17 6.02 -9.18
C LEU A 82 0.83 6.92 -10.36
N ASN A 83 1.72 6.96 -11.34
CA ASN A 83 1.59 7.78 -12.52
C ASN A 83 2.28 7.14 -13.73
N LYS A 84 1.90 7.54 -14.96
CA LYS A 84 2.42 6.94 -16.21
C LYS A 84 3.89 7.25 -16.48
N GLN A 85 4.45 8.28 -15.86
CA GLN A 85 5.84 8.73 -16.04
C GLN A 85 6.74 8.26 -14.88
N MET A 86 6.20 7.43 -13.98
CA MET A 86 6.95 6.86 -12.87
C MET A 86 8.09 5.97 -13.40
N PRO A 87 9.31 6.09 -12.84
CA PRO A 87 10.38 5.14 -13.13
C PRO A 87 9.92 3.71 -12.82
N ILE A 88 10.28 2.75 -13.68
CA ILE A 88 9.81 1.36 -13.56
C ILE A 88 10.17 0.75 -12.20
N GLU A 89 11.33 1.07 -11.66
CA GLU A 89 11.81 0.59 -10.36
C GLU A 89 10.90 1.07 -9.22
N VAL A 90 10.42 2.31 -9.29
CA VAL A 90 9.46 2.86 -8.32
C VAL A 90 8.10 2.19 -8.48
N LEU A 91 7.67 1.91 -9.71
CA LEU A 91 6.40 1.23 -10.00
C LEU A 91 6.40 -0.19 -9.43
N LEU A 92 7.47 -0.95 -9.67
CA LEU A 92 7.62 -2.30 -9.14
C LEU A 92 7.64 -2.29 -7.61
N GLN A 93 8.39 -1.37 -6.99
CA GLN A 93 8.39 -1.19 -5.54
C GLN A 93 7.01 -0.82 -5.00
N PHE A 94 6.27 0.05 -5.69
CA PHE A 94 4.93 0.45 -5.32
C PHE A 94 3.96 -0.74 -5.30
N LEU A 95 3.92 -1.54 -6.37
CA LEU A 95 3.08 -2.73 -6.47
C LEU A 95 3.45 -3.78 -5.41
N GLN A 96 4.75 -3.97 -5.18
CA GLN A 96 5.25 -4.88 -4.15
C GLN A 96 4.82 -4.46 -2.76
N THR A 97 5.07 -3.20 -2.40
CA THR A 97 4.74 -2.65 -1.08
C THR A 97 3.24 -2.70 -0.84
N LEU A 98 2.42 -2.36 -1.83
CA LEU A 98 0.97 -2.44 -1.70
C LEU A 98 0.50 -3.88 -1.50
N SER A 99 1.08 -4.84 -2.22
CA SER A 99 0.80 -6.27 -2.02
C SER A 99 1.17 -6.73 -0.61
N ILE A 100 2.36 -6.35 -0.12
CA ILE A 100 2.83 -6.66 1.23
C ILE A 100 1.90 -6.07 2.29
N ILE A 101 1.46 -4.82 2.14
CA ILE A 101 0.49 -4.15 3.04
C ILE A 101 -0.82 -4.94 3.07
N VAL A 102 -1.37 -5.25 1.89
CA VAL A 102 -2.65 -5.97 1.77
C VAL A 102 -2.54 -7.38 2.34
N ASP A 103 -1.41 -8.07 2.18
CA ASP A 103 -1.22 -9.43 2.69
C ASP A 103 -0.97 -9.46 4.21
N SER A 104 -0.18 -8.51 4.72
CA SER A 104 0.33 -8.58 6.09
C SER A 104 -0.54 -7.92 7.15
N ILE A 105 -1.28 -6.87 6.81
CA ILE A 105 -2.08 -6.12 7.80
C ILE A 105 -3.33 -6.90 8.19
N LYS A 106 -3.56 -7.01 9.51
CA LYS A 106 -4.68 -7.77 10.08
C LYS A 106 -5.77 -6.89 10.67
N THR A 107 -5.47 -5.64 11.01
CA THR A 107 -6.44 -4.69 11.55
C THR A 107 -7.57 -4.46 10.54
N GLU A 108 -8.74 -5.04 10.83
CA GLU A 108 -9.88 -5.03 9.92
C GLU A 108 -10.33 -3.62 9.55
N ASN A 109 -10.51 -2.73 10.53
CA ASN A 109 -10.94 -1.35 10.29
C ASN A 109 -10.03 -0.61 9.31
N PHE A 110 -8.72 -0.85 9.39
CA PHE A 110 -7.77 -0.27 8.44
C PHE A 110 -7.94 -0.85 7.05
N MET A 111 -8.07 -2.18 6.93
CA MET A 111 -8.30 -2.85 5.65
C MET A 111 -9.63 -2.45 5.01
N TYR A 112 -10.71 -2.38 5.77
CA TYR A 112 -12.00 -1.87 5.31
C TYR A 112 -11.88 -0.45 4.77
N TYR A 113 -11.15 0.42 5.47
CA TYR A 113 -10.92 1.78 5.00
C TYR A 113 -10.11 1.80 3.70
N LEU A 114 -9.05 0.99 3.60
CA LEU A 114 -8.20 0.94 2.41
C LEU A 114 -8.98 0.48 1.17
N LEU A 115 -9.83 -0.55 1.32
CA LEU A 115 -10.63 -1.12 0.23
C LEU A 115 -11.81 -0.23 -0.17
N SER A 116 -12.50 0.39 0.79
CA SER A 116 -13.73 1.15 0.54
C SER A 116 -13.54 2.49 -0.19
N ASN A 117 -12.33 3.06 -0.18
CA ASN A 117 -12.05 4.37 -0.79
C ASN A 117 -11.76 4.34 -2.30
N ASN A 118 -12.05 3.22 -2.98
CA ASN A 118 -11.95 3.04 -4.44
C ASN A 118 -10.56 3.27 -5.05
N TYR A 119 -9.52 3.61 -4.27
CA TYR A 119 -8.14 3.74 -4.75
C TYR A 119 -7.62 2.41 -5.30
N ILE A 120 -7.93 1.30 -4.63
CA ILE A 120 -7.54 -0.04 -5.07
C ILE A 120 -8.12 -0.35 -6.46
N ASN A 121 -9.40 -0.05 -6.72
CA ASN A 121 -9.99 -0.23 -8.05
C ASN A 121 -9.34 0.67 -9.10
N LYS A 122 -8.94 1.90 -8.75
CA LYS A 122 -8.18 2.77 -9.67
C LYS A 122 -6.81 2.18 -10.01
N ILE A 123 -6.13 1.58 -9.03
CA ILE A 123 -4.83 0.91 -9.24
C ILE A 123 -5.03 -0.34 -10.09
N ILE A 124 -6.03 -1.17 -9.81
CA ILE A 124 -6.37 -2.35 -10.63
C ILE A 124 -6.61 -1.93 -12.09
N ALA A 125 -7.34 -0.83 -12.31
CA ALA A 125 -7.66 -0.33 -13.64
C ALA A 125 -6.55 0.51 -14.29
N PHE A 126 -5.42 0.71 -13.61
CA PHE A 126 -4.31 1.49 -14.15
C PHE A 126 -3.74 0.79 -15.40
N PRO A 127 -3.44 1.54 -16.48
CA PRO A 127 -2.94 0.96 -17.73
C PRO A 127 -1.44 0.64 -17.62
N PHE A 128 -1.10 -0.41 -16.88
CA PHE A 128 0.27 -0.93 -16.80
C PHE A 128 0.75 -1.42 -18.16
N ASP A 129 2.05 -1.27 -18.43
CA ASP A 129 2.70 -1.90 -19.58
C ASP A 129 2.93 -3.39 -19.31
N VAL A 130 1.91 -4.17 -19.62
CA VAL A 130 1.89 -5.62 -19.42
C VAL A 130 2.69 -6.39 -20.48
N SER A 131 3.32 -5.70 -21.45
CA SER A 131 4.30 -6.32 -22.35
C SER A 131 5.66 -6.50 -21.68
N ASN A 132 5.89 -5.81 -20.55
CA ASN A 132 7.03 -6.05 -19.68
C ASN A 132 6.68 -7.16 -18.67
N ASP A 133 7.36 -8.30 -18.79
CA ASP A 133 7.12 -9.50 -17.96
C ASP A 133 7.25 -9.24 -16.46
N GLU A 134 8.18 -8.37 -16.06
CA GLU A 134 8.37 -8.01 -14.65
C GLU A 134 7.18 -7.20 -14.13
N VAL A 135 6.74 -6.19 -14.87
CA VAL A 135 5.53 -5.41 -14.52
C VAL A 135 4.30 -6.31 -14.45
N LEU A 136 4.13 -7.21 -15.42
CA LEU A 136 3.04 -8.18 -15.43
C LEU A 136 3.08 -9.10 -14.21
N ALA A 137 4.25 -9.63 -13.85
CA ALA A 137 4.41 -10.52 -12.70
C ALA A 137 4.01 -9.84 -11.38
N TYR A 138 4.49 -8.61 -11.15
CA TYR A 138 4.12 -7.85 -9.96
C TYR A 138 2.64 -7.47 -9.95
N TYR A 139 2.08 -7.10 -11.11
CA TYR A 139 0.67 -6.76 -11.24
C TYR A 139 -0.24 -7.97 -10.97
N VAL A 140 0.03 -9.13 -11.58
CA VAL A 140 -0.75 -10.36 -11.36
C VAL A 140 -0.62 -10.85 -9.91
N SER A 141 0.57 -10.73 -9.31
CA SER A 141 0.77 -11.02 -7.88
C SER A 141 -0.06 -10.11 -6.99
N PHE A 142 -0.13 -8.81 -7.31
CA PHE A 142 -0.99 -7.86 -6.62
C PHE A 142 -2.48 -8.24 -6.74
N LEU A 143 -2.98 -8.55 -7.93
CA LEU A 143 -4.37 -9.01 -8.13
C LEU A 143 -4.64 -10.29 -7.33
N LYS A 144 -3.72 -11.25 -7.33
CA LYS A 144 -3.83 -12.48 -6.53
C LYS A 144 -3.93 -12.16 -5.05
N THR A 145 -3.09 -11.27 -4.55
CA THR A 145 -3.08 -10.84 -3.14
C THR A 145 -4.41 -10.21 -2.74
N LEU A 146 -4.97 -9.34 -3.58
CA LEU A 146 -6.31 -8.78 -3.36
C LEU A 146 -7.40 -9.85 -3.34
N SER A 147 -7.33 -10.83 -4.24
CA SER A 147 -8.33 -11.90 -4.32
C SER A 147 -8.41 -12.73 -3.03
N LEU A 148 -7.31 -12.85 -2.28
CA LEU A 148 -7.28 -13.55 -0.98
C LEU A 148 -8.01 -12.79 0.13
N ARG A 149 -8.29 -11.49 -0.08
CA ARG A 149 -9.05 -10.65 0.86
C ARG A 149 -10.54 -10.60 0.56
N LEU A 150 -11.01 -11.29 -0.48
CA LEU A 150 -12.42 -11.38 -0.82
C LEU A 150 -13.17 -12.26 0.20
N ASN A 151 -14.28 -11.73 0.69
CA ASN A 151 -15.27 -12.41 1.50
C ASN A 151 -16.63 -11.70 1.32
N PRO A 152 -17.75 -12.20 1.88
CA PRO A 152 -19.06 -11.57 1.72
C PRO A 152 -19.11 -10.09 2.11
N ASP A 153 -18.28 -9.68 3.07
CA ASP A 153 -18.24 -8.31 3.61
C ASP A 153 -17.28 -7.38 2.83
N THR A 154 -16.37 -7.90 2.00
CA THR A 154 -15.39 -7.07 1.27
C THR A 154 -15.56 -7.10 -0.25
N ILE A 155 -16.23 -8.12 -0.78
CA ILE A 155 -16.39 -8.32 -2.23
C ILE A 155 -17.01 -7.10 -2.93
N HIS A 156 -17.97 -6.45 -2.27
CA HIS A 156 -18.68 -5.31 -2.83
C HIS A 156 -17.78 -4.07 -3.04
N PHE A 157 -16.63 -3.95 -2.34
CA PHE A 157 -15.67 -2.86 -2.59
C PHE A 157 -14.98 -3.00 -3.94
N PHE A 158 -14.90 -4.21 -4.49
CA PHE A 158 -14.32 -4.48 -5.80
C PHE A 158 -15.36 -4.43 -6.92
N PHE A 159 -16.61 -4.10 -6.62
CA PHE A 159 -17.66 -3.95 -7.62
C PHE A 159 -17.92 -2.46 -7.89
N ASN A 160 -17.85 -2.06 -9.16
CA ASN A 160 -18.26 -0.74 -9.59
C ASN A 160 -19.71 -0.79 -10.11
N SER A 161 -20.63 -0.28 -9.31
CA SER A 161 -22.05 -0.24 -9.63
C SER A 161 -22.40 0.66 -10.81
N LYS A 162 -21.57 1.67 -11.13
CA LYS A 162 -21.84 2.59 -12.26
C LYS A 162 -21.55 1.95 -13.61
N SER A 163 -20.47 1.18 -13.69
CA SER A 163 -20.04 0.49 -14.92
C SER A 163 -20.41 -1.00 -14.94
N TYR A 164 -21.13 -1.48 -13.91
CA TYR A 164 -21.48 -2.89 -13.72
C TYR A 164 -20.31 -3.83 -13.95
N ASN A 165 -19.12 -3.47 -13.45
CA ASN A 165 -17.92 -4.26 -13.63
C ASN A 165 -17.25 -4.59 -12.29
N PHE A 166 -16.45 -5.64 -12.32
CA PHE A 166 -15.68 -6.10 -11.17
C PHE A 166 -14.20 -6.03 -11.55
N PRO A 167 -13.53 -4.86 -11.37
CA PRO A 167 -12.22 -4.61 -11.96
C PRO A 167 -11.18 -5.69 -11.64
N LEU A 168 -11.19 -6.24 -10.42
CA LEU A 168 -10.27 -7.29 -10.02
C LEU A 168 -10.33 -8.51 -10.95
N TYR A 169 -11.54 -9.02 -11.21
CA TYR A 169 -11.74 -10.19 -12.06
C TYR A 169 -11.60 -9.85 -13.54
N THR A 170 -12.18 -8.73 -13.97
CA THR A 170 -12.10 -8.27 -15.37
C THR A 170 -10.64 -8.05 -15.79
N SER A 171 -9.79 -7.50 -14.92
CA SER A 171 -8.37 -7.33 -15.22
C SER A 171 -7.63 -8.67 -15.24
N ALA A 172 -7.91 -9.57 -14.30
CA ALA A 172 -7.23 -10.87 -14.21
C ALA A 172 -7.53 -11.78 -15.41
N ILE A 173 -8.79 -11.85 -15.85
CA ILE A 173 -9.20 -12.81 -16.89
C ILE A 173 -8.60 -12.51 -18.27
N ARG A 174 -8.10 -11.29 -18.49
CA ARG A 174 -7.36 -10.91 -19.70
C ARG A 174 -6.12 -11.77 -19.94
N PHE A 175 -5.60 -12.42 -18.90
CA PHE A 175 -4.39 -13.24 -18.95
C PHE A 175 -4.68 -14.74 -18.80
N ILE A 176 -5.93 -15.19 -19.02
CA ILE A 176 -6.31 -16.59 -18.82
C ILE A 176 -5.56 -17.55 -19.76
N ASP A 177 -5.25 -17.09 -20.97
CA ASP A 177 -4.51 -17.83 -22.01
C ASP A 177 -3.08 -17.29 -22.22
N HIS A 178 -2.51 -16.60 -21.22
CA HIS A 178 -1.14 -16.09 -21.29
C HIS A 178 -0.12 -17.22 -21.50
N GLU A 179 0.99 -16.99 -22.19
CA GLU A 179 1.99 -18.05 -22.48
C GLU A 179 2.73 -18.56 -21.23
N ASP A 180 2.98 -17.67 -20.27
CA ASP A 180 3.53 -18.04 -18.96
C ASP A 180 2.52 -18.83 -18.12
N THR A 181 2.93 -20.05 -17.73
CA THR A 181 2.14 -20.95 -16.89
C THR A 181 1.86 -20.39 -15.49
N MET A 182 2.80 -19.67 -14.89
CA MET A 182 2.64 -19.08 -13.55
C MET A 182 1.59 -17.97 -13.56
N VAL A 183 1.54 -17.17 -14.64
CA VAL A 183 0.48 -16.18 -14.85
C VAL A 183 -0.88 -16.88 -14.94
N ARG A 184 -1.01 -17.93 -15.76
CA ARG A 184 -2.26 -18.69 -15.86
C ARG A 184 -2.69 -19.31 -14.53
N ILE A 185 -1.75 -19.85 -13.74
CA ILE A 185 -2.03 -20.40 -12.39
C ILE A 185 -2.56 -19.31 -11.46
N ALA A 186 -1.95 -18.12 -11.46
CA ALA A 186 -2.42 -17.00 -10.65
C ALA A 186 -3.83 -16.54 -11.06
N VAL A 187 -4.12 -16.44 -12.36
CA VAL A 187 -5.47 -16.11 -12.86
C VAL A 187 -6.51 -17.14 -12.43
N LYS A 188 -6.19 -18.43 -12.51
CA LYS A 188 -7.07 -19.50 -12.02
C LYS A 188 -7.32 -19.38 -10.52
N SER A 189 -6.29 -19.11 -9.72
CA SER A 189 -6.43 -18.87 -8.28
C SER A 189 -7.33 -17.66 -7.98
N ILE A 190 -7.16 -16.56 -8.72
CA ILE A 190 -8.02 -15.36 -8.58
C ILE A 190 -9.47 -15.73 -8.90
N THR A 191 -9.69 -16.45 -10.00
CA THR A 191 -11.02 -16.92 -10.40
C THR A 191 -11.67 -17.74 -9.29
N LEU A 192 -10.96 -18.73 -8.74
CA LEU A 192 -11.47 -19.56 -7.66
C LEU A 192 -11.83 -18.73 -6.41
N ASN A 193 -11.00 -17.74 -6.04
CA ASN A 193 -11.28 -16.89 -4.89
C ASN A 193 -12.49 -15.96 -5.11
N VAL A 194 -12.76 -15.53 -6.34
CA VAL A 194 -13.92 -14.70 -6.68
C VAL A 194 -15.23 -15.48 -6.61
N TYR A 195 -15.23 -16.75 -7.02
CA TYR A 195 -16.43 -17.60 -7.08
C TYR A 195 -16.61 -18.53 -5.87
N LYS A 196 -15.76 -18.39 -4.84
CA LYS A 196 -15.81 -19.23 -3.64
C LYS A 196 -17.06 -18.96 -2.79
#